data_AF-A0A099ZTC5-F1
#
_entry.id   AF-A0A099ZTC5-F1
#
_cell.length_a   1.000
_cell.length_b   1.000
_cell.length_c   1.000
_cell.angle_alpha   90.00
_cell.angle_beta   90.00
_cell.angle_gamma   90.00
#
_symmetry.space_group_name_H-M   'P 1'
#
loop_
_entity.id
_entity.type
_entity.pdbx_description
1 polymer ?
#
loop_
_entity_poly.entity_id
_entity_poly.type
_entity_poly.pdbx_seq_one_letter_code
_entity_poly.pdbx_strand_id
1 'polypeptide(L)'
;GSPQIVELSAVVRVFTRWPSAVNIITDSAYVAGLVSRLEHSFLKEVSNETLFALLWKLRWLLNRRIYPYFIQHVRSHTSLPGPISEGNAQADSLAGAVVLPDRFAQARLSHDFYHQNAKALRRSFQLTQEQARQIIQSCPDCQRILPVPSIGVNPRGLSVLEIWQSDVTHIPEFGRFKYVHVSVDTFSSCIYASVHTGEKAKDVCRHFIMAFAILGVPKTIKTDNGPAYIAQKTQIFFQQWGIQHITGIPHSPTGQAIIERTHGTLKNMLQKQ
;
A
#
# COMPACT_ATOMS: atom_id res chain seq x y z
N GLY A 1 11.92 -16.73 -14.08
CA GLY A 1 13.13 -17.55 -13.88
C GLY A 1 14.07 -16.80 -12.96
N SER A 2 14.94 -17.50 -12.21
CA SER A 2 15.93 -16.78 -11.39
C SER A 2 16.87 -15.96 -12.29
N PRO A 3 17.38 -14.80 -11.82
CA PRO A 3 18.31 -13.97 -12.58
C PRO A 3 19.50 -14.77 -13.12
N GLN A 4 20.02 -15.71 -12.33
CA GLN A 4 21.13 -16.57 -12.74
C GLN A 4 20.80 -17.47 -13.94
N ILE A 5 19.56 -17.97 -14.05
CA ILE A 5 19.14 -18.80 -15.20
C ILE A 5 19.09 -17.97 -16.48
N VAL A 6 18.63 -16.71 -16.37
CA VAL A 6 18.55 -15.79 -17.52
C VAL A 6 19.96 -15.43 -17.99
N GLU A 7 20.84 -15.04 -17.09
CA GLU A 7 22.24 -14.70 -17.39
C GLU A 7 23.00 -15.89 -17.99
N LEU A 8 22.81 -17.09 -17.42
CA LEU A 8 23.41 -18.32 -17.95
C LEU A 8 22.88 -18.64 -19.36
N SER A 9 21.58 -18.46 -19.59
CA SER A 9 20.98 -18.67 -20.91
C SER A 9 21.53 -17.70 -21.96
N ALA A 10 21.84 -16.45 -21.57
CA ALA A 10 22.45 -15.47 -22.46
C ALA A 10 23.86 -15.91 -22.88
N VAL A 11 24.67 -16.39 -21.93
CA VAL A 11 26.01 -16.89 -22.23
C VAL A 11 25.95 -18.15 -23.12
N VAL A 12 25.07 -19.10 -22.83
CA VAL A 12 24.84 -20.27 -23.70
C VAL A 12 24.49 -19.85 -25.13
N ARG A 13 23.66 -18.80 -25.31
CA ARG A 13 23.34 -18.25 -26.63
C ARG A 13 24.56 -17.65 -27.31
N VAL A 14 25.45 -16.96 -26.59
CA VAL A 14 26.70 -16.42 -27.16
C VAL A 14 27.56 -17.56 -27.73
N PHE A 15 27.80 -18.61 -26.96
CA PHE A 15 28.58 -19.77 -27.42
C PHE A 15 27.90 -20.54 -28.57
N THR A 16 26.56 -20.52 -28.63
CA THR A 16 25.82 -21.15 -29.73
C THR A 16 25.90 -20.33 -31.03
N ARG A 17 25.90 -18.99 -30.91
CA ARG A 17 25.76 -18.09 -32.07
C ARG A 17 27.10 -17.67 -32.67
N TRP A 18 28.16 -17.59 -31.87
CA TRP A 18 29.50 -17.18 -32.32
C TRP A 18 30.49 -18.33 -32.23
N PRO A 19 30.73 -19.06 -33.34
CA PRO A 19 31.69 -20.16 -33.35
C PRO A 19 33.15 -19.69 -33.35
N SER A 20 33.44 -18.44 -33.74
CA SER A 20 34.79 -17.84 -33.79
C SER A 20 35.29 -17.38 -32.41
N ALA A 21 36.48 -16.79 -32.33
CA ALA A 21 37.01 -16.25 -31.08
C ALA A 21 36.09 -15.15 -30.51
N VAL A 22 35.83 -15.15 -29.20
CA VAL A 22 34.90 -14.19 -28.57
C VAL A 22 35.37 -13.75 -27.18
N ASN A 23 35.17 -12.47 -26.88
CA ASN A 23 35.35 -11.93 -25.54
C ASN A 23 33.97 -11.65 -24.94
N ILE A 24 33.68 -12.24 -23.78
CA ILE A 24 32.41 -12.12 -23.06
C ILE A 24 32.66 -11.26 -21.83
N ILE A 25 31.98 -10.13 -21.76
CA ILE A 25 31.96 -9.27 -20.58
C ILE A 25 30.59 -9.43 -19.94
N THR A 26 30.56 -9.78 -18.67
CA THR A 26 29.31 -9.99 -17.93
C THR A 26 29.37 -9.31 -16.57
N ASP A 27 28.25 -8.77 -16.13
CA ASP A 27 28.07 -8.23 -14.79
C ASP A 27 27.69 -9.30 -13.75
N SER A 28 27.44 -10.53 -14.22
CA SER A 28 27.19 -11.71 -13.40
C SER A 28 28.49 -12.37 -12.95
N ALA A 29 28.87 -12.12 -11.70
CA ALA A 29 30.01 -12.82 -11.07
C ALA A 29 29.78 -14.34 -11.02
N TYR A 30 28.52 -14.76 -10.90
CA TYR A 30 28.14 -16.18 -10.91
C TYR A 30 28.48 -16.83 -12.25
N VAL A 31 28.03 -16.27 -13.36
CA VAL A 31 28.24 -16.87 -14.69
C VAL A 31 29.72 -16.80 -15.10
N ALA A 32 30.40 -15.68 -14.85
CA ALA A 32 31.83 -15.56 -15.12
C ALA A 32 32.65 -16.64 -14.39
N GLY A 33 32.40 -16.81 -13.08
CA GLY A 33 33.07 -17.82 -12.27
C GLY A 33 32.66 -19.24 -12.65
N LEU A 34 31.42 -19.46 -13.08
CA LEU A 34 30.94 -20.76 -13.52
C LEU A 34 31.66 -21.20 -14.80
N VAL A 35 31.65 -20.38 -15.87
CA VAL A 35 32.30 -20.70 -17.16
C VAL A 35 33.78 -21.01 -16.95
N SER A 36 34.48 -20.19 -16.16
CA SER A 36 35.90 -20.36 -15.87
C SER A 36 36.24 -21.68 -15.15
N ARG A 37 35.27 -22.29 -14.47
CA ARG A 37 35.44 -23.56 -13.73
C ARG A 37 34.84 -24.75 -14.46
N LEU A 38 33.98 -24.52 -15.45
CA LEU A 38 33.13 -25.56 -16.03
C LEU A 38 33.93 -26.55 -16.90
N GLU A 39 34.97 -26.09 -17.58
CA GLU A 39 35.81 -26.88 -18.52
C GLU A 39 36.41 -28.14 -17.87
N HIS A 40 36.65 -28.11 -16.56
CA HIS A 40 37.28 -29.22 -15.83
C HIS A 40 36.41 -29.78 -14.70
N SER A 41 35.12 -29.47 -14.69
CA SER A 41 34.20 -29.89 -13.63
C SER A 41 33.25 -31.00 -14.07
N PHE A 42 32.84 -31.85 -13.12
CA PHE A 42 31.76 -32.81 -13.31
C PHE A 42 30.46 -32.22 -12.78
N LEU A 43 29.40 -32.24 -13.60
CA LEU A 43 28.06 -31.81 -13.20
C LEU A 43 27.34 -32.97 -12.53
N LYS A 44 27.08 -32.86 -11.22
CA LYS A 44 26.16 -33.76 -10.51
C LYS A 44 24.72 -33.42 -10.91
N GLU A 45 23.86 -34.43 -11.02
CA GLU A 45 22.43 -34.21 -11.20
C GLU A 45 21.86 -33.36 -10.07
N VAL A 46 21.02 -32.39 -10.45
CA VAL A 46 20.44 -31.40 -9.53
C VAL A 46 18.94 -31.39 -9.73
N SER A 47 18.20 -31.11 -8.66
CA SER A 47 16.73 -31.06 -8.64
C SER A 47 16.10 -30.00 -9.54
N ASN A 48 16.88 -29.06 -10.08
CA ASN A 48 16.38 -28.06 -11.04
C ASN A 48 16.73 -28.48 -12.48
N GLU A 49 15.76 -29.08 -13.17
CA GLU A 49 15.92 -29.61 -14.54
C GLU A 49 16.33 -28.53 -15.55
N THR A 50 15.77 -27.31 -15.45
CA THR A 50 16.06 -26.22 -16.39
C THR A 50 17.49 -25.72 -16.25
N LEU A 51 17.95 -25.54 -15.02
CA LEU A 51 19.33 -25.15 -14.74
C LEU A 51 20.30 -26.25 -15.17
N PHE A 52 20.01 -27.50 -14.87
CA PHE A 52 20.83 -28.64 -15.27
C PHE A 52 20.96 -28.73 -16.79
N ALA A 53 19.86 -28.58 -17.53
CA ALA A 53 19.88 -28.57 -19.00
C ALA A 53 20.76 -27.45 -19.57
N LEU A 54 20.70 -26.23 -19.01
CA LEU A 54 21.55 -25.11 -19.43
C LEU A 54 23.03 -25.35 -19.13
N LEU A 55 23.35 -25.85 -17.93
CA LEU A 55 24.71 -26.17 -17.53
C LEU A 55 25.31 -27.28 -18.40
N TRP A 56 24.52 -28.31 -18.68
CA TRP A 56 24.93 -29.42 -19.52
C TRP A 56 25.21 -28.97 -20.96
N LYS A 57 24.31 -28.14 -21.52
CA LYS A 57 24.49 -27.53 -22.84
C LYS A 57 25.72 -26.62 -22.89
N LEU A 58 25.94 -25.79 -21.87
CA LEU A 58 27.12 -24.93 -21.79
C LEU A 58 28.41 -25.75 -21.78
N ARG A 59 28.49 -26.77 -20.91
CA ARG A 59 29.66 -27.66 -20.82
C ARG A 59 29.95 -28.34 -22.15
N TRP A 60 28.91 -28.83 -22.83
CA TRP A 60 29.04 -29.43 -24.15
C TRP A 60 29.58 -28.44 -25.19
N LEU A 61 29.10 -27.18 -25.18
CA LEU A 61 29.58 -26.14 -26.10
C LEU A 61 31.04 -25.77 -25.84
N LEU A 62 31.44 -25.63 -24.58
CA LEU A 62 32.83 -25.34 -24.20
C LEU A 62 33.78 -26.45 -24.65
N ASN A 63 33.44 -27.71 -24.37
CA ASN A 63 34.27 -28.86 -24.72
C ASN A 63 34.47 -29.06 -26.22
N ARG A 64 33.55 -28.55 -27.06
CA ARG A 64 33.64 -28.64 -28.53
C ARG A 64 34.22 -27.39 -29.17
N ARG A 65 34.53 -26.36 -28.39
CA ARG A 65 35.00 -25.10 -28.94
C ARG A 65 36.46 -25.23 -29.37
N ILE A 66 36.74 -24.83 -30.61
CA ILE A 66 38.11 -24.84 -31.18
C ILE A 66 38.77 -23.46 -31.01
N TYR A 67 37.97 -22.40 -31.07
CA TYR A 67 38.47 -21.02 -31.02
C TYR A 67 38.52 -20.48 -29.59
N PRO A 68 39.53 -19.68 -29.25
CA PRO A 68 39.71 -19.16 -27.90
C PRO A 68 38.56 -18.25 -27.49
N TYR A 69 38.28 -18.21 -26.21
CA TYR A 69 37.36 -17.25 -25.64
C TYR A 69 37.90 -16.68 -24.36
N PHE A 70 37.49 -15.47 -24.04
CA PHE A 70 37.78 -14.83 -22.78
C PHE A 70 36.47 -14.47 -22.10
N ILE A 71 36.38 -14.67 -20.78
CA ILE A 71 35.23 -14.21 -20.00
C ILE A 71 35.72 -13.39 -18.82
N GLN A 72 35.15 -12.20 -18.65
CA GLN A 72 35.53 -11.28 -17.58
C GLN A 72 34.29 -10.76 -16.87
N HIS A 73 34.38 -10.73 -15.54
CA HIS A 73 33.37 -10.09 -14.69
C HIS A 73 33.63 -8.59 -14.58
N VAL A 74 32.57 -7.79 -14.68
CA VAL A 74 32.57 -6.33 -14.46
C VAL A 74 31.47 -5.99 -13.44
N ARG A 75 31.62 -4.91 -12.66
CA ARG A 75 30.55 -4.49 -11.74
C ARG A 75 29.44 -3.76 -12.51
N SER A 76 28.19 -4.14 -12.27
CA SER A 76 26.96 -3.60 -12.88
C SER A 76 26.75 -2.08 -12.69
N HIS A 77 27.46 -1.44 -11.75
CA HIS A 77 27.31 -0.01 -11.43
C HIS A 77 28.66 0.70 -11.26
N THR A 78 29.56 0.55 -12.22
CA THR A 78 30.78 1.38 -12.26
C THR A 78 30.46 2.76 -12.83
N SER A 79 30.82 3.83 -12.12
CA SER A 79 30.72 5.22 -12.56
C SER A 79 31.94 5.69 -13.38
N LEU A 80 32.82 4.75 -13.72
CA LEU A 80 34.05 5.04 -14.46
C LEU A 80 33.75 5.11 -15.96
N PRO A 81 34.15 6.18 -16.66
CA PRO A 81 33.95 6.29 -18.11
C PRO A 81 34.82 5.27 -18.85
N GLY A 82 34.30 4.71 -19.94
CA GLY A 82 35.05 3.80 -20.79
C GLY A 82 34.17 2.90 -21.67
N PRO A 83 34.79 2.20 -22.64
CA PRO A 83 34.07 1.37 -23.61
C PRO A 83 33.33 0.19 -22.96
N ILE A 84 33.81 -0.29 -21.81
CA ILE A 84 33.19 -1.39 -21.06
C ILE A 84 31.90 -0.92 -20.37
N SER A 85 31.93 0.25 -19.72
CA SER A 85 30.77 0.83 -19.03
C SER A 85 29.69 1.28 -20.01
N GLU A 86 30.08 1.84 -21.16
CA GLU A 86 29.16 2.15 -22.27
C GLU A 86 28.50 0.88 -22.82
N GLY A 87 29.29 -0.17 -23.08
CA GLY A 87 28.78 -1.47 -23.53
C GLY A 87 27.84 -2.12 -22.52
N ASN A 88 28.11 -2.00 -21.22
CA ASN A 88 27.22 -2.50 -20.17
C ASN A 88 25.90 -1.72 -20.14
N ALA A 89 25.94 -0.39 -20.21
CA ALA A 89 24.73 0.44 -20.26
C ALA A 89 23.88 0.15 -21.51
N GLN A 90 24.53 -0.09 -22.66
CA GLN A 90 23.86 -0.51 -23.89
C GLN A 90 23.23 -1.90 -23.74
N ALA A 91 23.96 -2.86 -23.15
CA ALA A 91 23.44 -4.19 -22.86
C ALA A 91 22.25 -4.14 -21.88
N ASP A 92 22.32 -3.34 -20.83
CA ASP A 92 21.23 -3.10 -19.87
C ASP A 92 20.02 -2.47 -20.54
N SER A 93 20.23 -1.48 -21.41
CA SER A 93 19.15 -0.84 -22.18
C SER A 93 18.47 -1.82 -23.14
N LEU A 94 19.22 -2.71 -23.77
CA LEU A 94 18.70 -3.72 -24.71
C LEU A 94 18.05 -4.91 -23.97
N ALA A 95 18.62 -5.34 -22.85
CA ALA A 95 18.06 -6.37 -21.98
C ALA A 95 16.78 -5.89 -21.28
N GLY A 96 16.72 -4.61 -20.91
CA GLY A 96 15.53 -3.94 -20.38
C GLY A 96 14.33 -3.94 -21.33
N ALA A 97 14.56 -4.12 -22.64
CA ALA A 97 13.52 -4.25 -23.65
C ALA A 97 13.03 -5.70 -23.87
N VAL A 98 13.80 -6.72 -23.48
CA VAL A 98 13.53 -8.13 -23.86
C VAL A 98 13.07 -9.01 -22.69
N VAL A 99 13.23 -8.58 -21.44
CA VAL A 99 12.60 -9.26 -20.29
C VAL A 99 12.06 -8.22 -19.32
N LEU A 100 10.96 -7.56 -19.70
CA LEU A 100 9.96 -7.20 -18.70
C LEU A 100 9.09 -8.45 -18.52
N PRO A 101 9.34 -9.34 -17.53
CA PRO A 101 8.21 -10.03 -16.95
C PRO A 101 7.28 -8.91 -16.55
N ASP A 102 6.05 -8.95 -17.07
CA ASP A 102 5.00 -7.99 -16.79
C ASP A 102 5.22 -7.39 -15.39
N ARG A 103 5.41 -6.06 -15.30
CA ARG A 103 5.73 -5.39 -14.02
C ARG A 103 4.72 -5.81 -12.95
N PHE A 104 3.51 -6.13 -13.38
CA PHE A 104 2.47 -6.75 -12.58
C PHE A 104 2.84 -8.16 -12.07
N ALA A 105 3.33 -9.06 -12.93
CA ALA A 105 3.81 -10.39 -12.54
C ALA A 105 5.01 -10.33 -11.57
N GLN A 106 5.96 -9.41 -11.77
CA GLN A 106 7.06 -9.21 -10.81
C GLN A 106 6.55 -8.71 -9.45
N ALA A 107 5.64 -7.75 -9.48
CA ALA A 107 5.01 -7.24 -8.27
C ALA A 107 4.18 -8.32 -7.56
N ARG A 108 3.53 -9.24 -8.29
CA ARG A 108 2.86 -10.42 -7.71
C ARG A 108 3.84 -11.32 -6.97
N LEU A 109 4.96 -11.69 -7.59
CA LEU A 109 5.99 -12.53 -6.95
C LEU A 109 6.63 -11.84 -5.72
N SER A 110 6.92 -10.54 -5.82
CA SER A 110 7.43 -9.76 -4.69
C SER A 110 6.40 -9.66 -3.55
N HIS A 111 5.12 -9.49 -3.88
CA HIS A 111 4.04 -9.46 -2.90
C HIS A 111 3.79 -10.84 -2.26
N ASP A 112 3.89 -11.93 -3.02
CA ASP A 112 3.74 -13.30 -2.53
C ASP A 112 4.81 -13.64 -1.48
N PHE A 113 6.02 -13.11 -1.64
CA PHE A 113 7.12 -13.35 -0.71
C PHE A 113 7.14 -12.38 0.50
N TYR A 114 6.86 -11.08 0.27
CA TYR A 114 7.04 -10.04 1.29
C TYR A 114 5.75 -9.40 1.81
N HIS A 115 4.59 -9.72 1.23
CA HIS A 115 3.28 -9.12 1.54
C HIS A 115 3.27 -7.59 1.62
N GLN A 116 4.00 -6.95 0.69
CA GLN A 116 4.15 -5.50 0.63
C GLN A 116 2.80 -4.77 0.38
N ASN A 117 2.59 -3.61 1.01
CA ASN A 117 1.37 -2.81 0.82
C ASN A 117 1.30 -2.12 -0.56
N ALA A 118 0.11 -1.62 -0.93
CA ALA A 118 -0.14 -1.05 -2.25
C ALA A 118 0.78 0.14 -2.58
N LYS A 119 1.10 0.97 -1.59
CA LYS A 119 1.99 2.13 -1.76
C LYS A 119 3.41 1.67 -2.09
N ALA A 120 3.90 0.63 -1.41
CA ALA A 120 5.20 0.03 -1.68
C ALA A 120 5.25 -0.60 -3.07
N LEU A 121 4.23 -1.38 -3.48
CA LEU A 121 4.16 -1.98 -4.81
C LEU A 121 4.14 -0.93 -5.93
N ARG A 122 3.35 0.15 -5.76
CA ARG A 122 3.33 1.27 -6.71
C ARG A 122 4.68 1.96 -6.83
N ARG A 123 5.36 2.19 -5.71
CA ARG A 123 6.67 2.87 -5.70
C ARG A 123 7.77 2.00 -6.32
N SER A 124 7.81 0.72 -5.97
CA SER A 124 8.88 -0.20 -6.40
C SER A 124 8.72 -0.70 -7.83
N PHE A 125 7.48 -0.90 -8.31
CA PHE A 125 7.19 -1.47 -9.62
C PHE A 125 6.47 -0.52 -10.58
N GLN A 126 6.27 0.74 -10.18
CA GLN A 126 5.63 1.80 -10.99
C GLN A 126 4.23 1.40 -11.49
N LEU A 127 3.47 0.66 -10.68
CA LEU A 127 2.12 0.21 -10.99
C LEU A 127 1.06 1.29 -10.78
N THR A 128 -0.08 1.14 -11.45
CA THR A 128 -1.27 1.94 -11.13
C THR A 128 -1.85 1.53 -9.77
N GLN A 129 -2.69 2.40 -9.20
CA GLN A 129 -3.37 2.10 -7.93
C GLN A 129 -4.29 0.88 -8.04
N GLU A 130 -4.94 0.68 -9.19
CA GLU A 130 -5.82 -0.47 -9.44
C GLU A 130 -5.02 -1.76 -9.55
N GLN A 131 -3.92 -1.75 -10.29
CA GLN A 131 -3.03 -2.90 -10.43
C GLN A 131 -2.47 -3.35 -9.08
N ALA A 132 -1.95 -2.41 -8.28
CA ALA A 132 -1.43 -2.75 -6.94
C ALA A 132 -2.53 -3.29 -6.01
N ARG A 133 -3.78 -2.81 -6.12
CA ARG A 133 -4.92 -3.35 -5.38
C ARG A 133 -5.29 -4.75 -5.82
N GLN A 134 -5.32 -5.03 -7.13
CA GLN A 134 -5.61 -6.37 -7.66
C GLN A 134 -4.63 -7.42 -7.15
N ILE A 135 -3.33 -7.08 -7.08
CA ILE A 135 -2.30 -7.98 -6.54
C ILE A 135 -2.61 -8.38 -5.10
N ILE A 136 -2.88 -7.39 -4.24
CA ILE A 136 -3.21 -7.61 -2.82
C ILE A 136 -4.53 -8.35 -2.68
N GLN A 137 -5.52 -8.01 -3.49
CA GLN A 137 -6.83 -8.67 -3.47
C GLN A 137 -6.74 -10.14 -3.92
N SER A 138 -5.78 -10.48 -4.77
CA SER A 138 -5.56 -11.85 -5.22
C SER A 138 -4.75 -12.72 -4.25
N CYS A 139 -4.15 -12.14 -3.21
CA CYS A 139 -3.30 -12.86 -2.27
C CYS A 139 -4.13 -13.47 -1.12
N PRO A 140 -4.15 -14.81 -0.95
CA PRO A 140 -4.99 -15.46 0.06
C PRO A 140 -4.56 -15.12 1.49
N ASP A 141 -3.27 -14.96 1.77
CA ASP A 141 -2.78 -14.60 3.10
C ASP A 141 -3.11 -13.16 3.45
N CYS A 142 -2.94 -12.25 2.49
CA CYS A 142 -3.40 -10.87 2.66
C CYS A 142 -4.92 -10.78 2.71
N GLN A 143 -5.70 -11.68 2.12
CA GLN A 143 -7.16 -11.73 2.30
C GLN A 143 -7.58 -12.23 3.68
N ARG A 144 -6.77 -13.10 4.31
CA ARG A 144 -6.98 -13.57 5.68
C ARG A 144 -6.56 -12.56 6.74
N ILE A 145 -5.53 -11.75 6.43
CA ILE A 145 -4.98 -10.71 7.30
C ILE A 145 -5.60 -9.34 7.00
N LEU A 146 -6.17 -9.15 5.80
CA LEU A 146 -7.01 -8.01 5.47
C LEU A 146 -7.96 -7.92 6.66
N PRO A 147 -7.92 -6.83 7.45
CA PRO A 147 -8.97 -6.63 8.42
C PRO A 147 -10.21 -6.82 7.58
N VAL A 148 -11.07 -7.80 7.95
CA VAL A 148 -12.45 -7.93 7.44
C VAL A 148 -12.81 -6.50 7.13
N PRO A 149 -12.94 -6.11 5.83
CA PRO A 149 -13.02 -4.69 5.48
C PRO A 149 -14.04 -4.21 6.46
N SER A 150 -13.65 -3.31 7.36
CA SER A 150 -14.55 -3.01 8.43
C SER A 150 -15.73 -2.42 7.70
N ILE A 151 -16.79 -3.20 7.54
CA ILE A 151 -18.02 -2.78 6.89
C ILE A 151 -18.66 -1.70 7.77
N GLY A 152 -18.03 -1.31 8.89
CA GLY A 152 -18.02 0.07 9.32
C GLY A 152 -17.26 0.99 8.35
N VAL A 153 -17.73 1.12 7.11
CA VAL A 153 -17.57 2.42 6.44
C VAL A 153 -18.35 3.40 7.32
N ASN A 154 -17.65 4.36 7.89
CA ASN A 154 -18.34 5.42 8.60
C ASN A 154 -19.27 6.13 7.59
N PRO A 155 -20.60 6.03 7.72
CA PRO A 155 -21.53 6.55 6.72
C PRO A 155 -21.25 8.02 6.49
N ARG A 156 -21.01 8.37 5.22
CA ARG A 156 -20.86 9.74 4.76
C ARG A 156 -22.07 10.12 3.94
N GLY A 157 -22.56 11.34 4.13
CA GLY A 157 -23.53 11.94 3.23
C GLY A 157 -22.96 12.05 1.82
N LEU A 158 -23.83 11.96 0.82
CA LEU A 158 -23.53 12.25 -0.58
C LEU A 158 -23.69 13.75 -0.89
N SER A 159 -24.28 14.51 0.04
CA SER A 159 -24.53 15.95 -0.04
C SER A 159 -24.39 16.64 1.31
N VAL A 160 -24.30 17.98 1.30
CA VAL A 160 -24.29 18.82 2.51
C VAL A 160 -25.59 18.63 3.30
N LEU A 161 -25.51 18.69 4.63
CA LEU A 161 -26.65 18.54 5.55
C LEU A 161 -27.40 17.21 5.41
N GLU A 162 -26.74 16.19 4.87
CA GLU A 162 -27.35 14.86 4.75
C GLU A 162 -27.10 14.03 6.01
N ILE A 163 -25.83 13.83 6.36
CA ILE A 163 -25.44 13.03 7.53
C ILE A 163 -24.45 13.84 8.37
N TRP A 164 -24.84 14.06 9.62
CA TRP A 164 -23.97 14.60 10.66
C TRP A 164 -23.53 13.51 11.63
N GLN A 165 -22.36 13.71 12.22
CA GLN A 165 -21.91 12.96 13.39
C GLN A 165 -21.74 13.89 14.57
N SER A 166 -22.23 13.47 15.72
CA SER A 166 -22.12 14.24 16.96
C SER A 166 -21.62 13.38 18.10
N ASP A 167 -20.73 13.94 18.90
CA ASP A 167 -20.19 13.32 20.10
C ASP A 167 -19.79 14.38 21.14
N VAL A 168 -19.57 13.94 22.38
CA VAL A 168 -19.10 14.79 23.48
C VAL A 168 -17.65 14.43 23.79
N THR A 169 -16.77 15.43 23.79
CA THR A 169 -15.40 15.28 24.25
C THR A 169 -15.15 16.07 25.52
N HIS A 170 -14.25 15.58 26.35
CA HIS A 170 -13.86 16.23 27.60
C HIS A 170 -12.55 16.99 27.43
N ILE A 171 -12.57 18.27 27.79
CA ILE A 171 -11.43 19.17 27.83
C ILE A 171 -11.34 19.74 29.25
N PRO A 172 -10.60 19.06 30.16
CA PRO A 172 -10.51 19.43 31.58
C PRO A 172 -10.10 20.89 31.83
N GLU A 173 -9.34 21.49 30.91
CA GLU A 173 -8.84 22.86 30.93
C GLU A 173 -9.98 23.90 31.00
N PHE A 174 -11.19 23.54 30.54
CA PHE A 174 -12.38 24.41 30.64
C PHE A 174 -13.12 24.31 31.98
N GLY A 175 -12.58 23.58 32.96
CA GLY A 175 -13.10 23.49 34.32
C GLY A 175 -14.56 23.01 34.36
N ARG A 176 -15.47 23.85 34.84
CA ARG A 176 -16.91 23.53 34.90
C ARG A 176 -17.52 23.29 33.51
N PHE A 177 -16.94 23.87 32.46
CA PHE A 177 -17.41 23.76 31.07
C PHE A 177 -16.63 22.71 30.26
N LYS A 178 -16.02 21.73 30.92
CA LYS A 178 -15.22 20.67 30.30
C LYS A 178 -15.95 19.81 29.27
N TYR A 179 -17.28 19.85 29.21
CA TYR A 179 -18.08 19.04 28.29
C TYR A 179 -18.27 19.78 26.98
N VAL A 180 -17.48 19.40 25.97
CA VAL A 180 -17.51 20.01 24.64
C VAL A 180 -18.32 19.11 23.72
N HIS A 181 -19.50 19.59 23.33
CA HIS A 181 -20.36 18.92 22.37
C HIS A 181 -19.92 19.34 20.97
N VAL A 182 -19.67 18.36 20.10
CA VAL A 182 -19.11 18.59 18.76
C VAL A 182 -19.99 17.90 17.74
N SER A 183 -20.42 18.65 16.72
CA SER A 183 -21.11 18.14 15.54
C SER A 183 -20.28 18.41 14.30
N VAL A 184 -20.24 17.44 13.38
CA VAL A 184 -19.54 17.55 12.09
C VAL A 184 -20.42 17.05 10.95
N ASP A 185 -20.47 17.83 9.88
CA ASP A 185 -21.06 17.41 8.62
C ASP A 185 -20.10 16.47 7.87
N THR A 186 -20.56 15.26 7.55
CA THR A 186 -19.69 14.21 7.01
C THR A 186 -19.26 14.42 5.55
N PHE A 187 -19.93 15.33 4.82
CA PHE A 187 -19.62 15.66 3.43
C PHE A 187 -18.70 16.89 3.35
N SER A 188 -19.15 18.03 3.88
CA SER A 188 -18.42 19.31 3.86
C SER A 188 -17.29 19.38 4.88
N SER A 189 -17.29 18.51 5.89
CA SER A 189 -16.38 18.58 7.05
C SER A 189 -16.51 19.87 7.88
N CYS A 190 -17.62 20.61 7.75
CA CYS A 190 -17.93 21.75 8.61
C CYS A 190 -18.17 21.27 10.05
N ILE A 191 -17.54 21.93 11.01
CA ILE A 191 -17.56 21.55 12.43
C ILE A 191 -18.23 22.66 13.23
N TYR A 192 -19.13 22.28 14.12
CA TYR A 192 -19.65 23.15 15.17
C TYR A 192 -19.36 22.54 16.54
N ALA A 193 -18.85 23.35 17.46
CA ALA A 193 -18.56 22.94 18.82
C ALA A 193 -19.14 23.95 19.81
N SER A 194 -19.71 23.46 20.91
CA SER A 194 -20.13 24.31 22.03
C SER A 194 -19.81 23.67 23.38
N VAL A 195 -19.50 24.52 24.35
CA VAL A 195 -19.10 24.13 25.70
C VAL A 195 -20.29 24.18 26.65
N HIS A 196 -20.46 23.15 27.47
CA HIS A 196 -21.59 23.02 28.39
C HIS A 196 -21.12 22.55 29.77
N THR A 197 -21.97 22.74 30.78
CA THR A 197 -21.68 22.29 32.16
C THR A 197 -21.96 20.81 32.40
N GLY A 198 -22.43 20.09 31.38
CA GLY A 198 -22.80 18.69 31.49
C GLY A 198 -23.18 18.07 30.15
N GLU A 199 -23.52 16.79 30.22
CA GLU A 199 -23.86 15.94 29.08
C GLU A 199 -25.33 15.51 29.09
N LYS A 200 -26.22 16.18 29.84
CA LYS A 200 -27.63 15.73 29.93
C LYS A 200 -28.36 16.03 28.61
N ALA A 201 -29.50 15.38 28.39
CA ALA A 201 -30.35 15.62 27.21
C ALA A 201 -30.68 17.11 26.96
N LYS A 202 -30.83 17.92 28.02
CA LYS A 202 -31.03 19.37 27.89
C LYS A 202 -29.83 20.11 27.26
N ASP A 203 -28.63 19.66 27.53
CA ASP A 203 -27.38 20.25 27.07
C ASP A 203 -27.15 19.84 25.60
N VAL A 204 -27.43 18.57 25.28
CA VAL A 204 -27.48 18.05 23.90
C VAL A 204 -28.46 18.83 23.03
N CYS A 205 -29.71 19.02 23.48
CA CYS A 205 -30.70 19.80 22.72
C CYS A 205 -30.22 21.24 22.50
N ARG A 206 -29.61 21.86 23.52
CA ARG A 206 -29.08 23.23 23.39
C ARG A 206 -27.94 23.28 22.37
N HIS A 207 -27.03 22.31 22.37
CA HIS A 207 -25.97 22.20 21.36
C HIS A 207 -26.57 22.17 19.94
N PHE A 208 -27.54 21.30 19.69
CA PHE A 208 -28.15 21.17 18.37
C PHE A 208 -28.93 22.40 17.93
N ILE A 209 -29.67 23.06 18.81
CA ILE A 209 -30.35 24.33 18.48
C ILE A 209 -29.34 25.36 17.96
N MET A 210 -28.20 25.51 18.64
CA MET A 210 -27.17 26.46 18.23
C MET A 210 -26.48 26.01 16.92
N ALA A 211 -26.21 24.72 16.77
CA ALA A 211 -25.62 24.15 15.55
C ALA A 211 -26.52 24.37 14.34
N PHE A 212 -27.83 24.11 14.48
CA PHE A 212 -28.81 24.26 13.41
C PHE A 212 -28.97 25.71 12.97
N ALA A 213 -28.89 26.66 13.91
CA ALA A 213 -28.95 28.08 13.59
C ALA A 213 -27.76 28.55 12.73
N ILE A 214 -26.62 27.88 12.81
CA ILE A 214 -25.37 28.30 12.13
C ILE A 214 -25.13 27.49 10.85
N LEU A 215 -25.24 26.17 10.92
CA LEU A 215 -24.92 25.28 9.81
C LEU A 215 -26.15 24.84 9.01
N GLY A 216 -27.35 24.98 9.57
CA GLY A 216 -28.58 24.40 9.02
C GLY A 216 -28.95 23.06 9.66
N VAL A 217 -30.11 22.52 9.27
CA VAL A 217 -30.67 21.29 9.85
C VAL A 217 -30.32 20.09 8.96
N PRO A 218 -29.65 19.04 9.48
CA PRO A 218 -29.34 17.85 8.71
C PRO A 218 -30.55 16.92 8.56
N LYS A 219 -30.52 16.04 7.56
CA LYS A 219 -31.51 14.95 7.43
C LYS A 219 -31.33 13.86 8.49
N THR A 220 -30.07 13.48 8.73
CA THR A 220 -29.74 12.37 9.61
C THR A 220 -28.61 12.75 10.56
N ILE A 221 -28.75 12.41 11.84
CA ILE A 221 -27.71 12.58 12.85
C ILE A 221 -27.33 11.21 13.40
N LYS A 222 -26.02 10.93 13.38
CA LYS A 222 -25.43 9.75 13.97
C LYS A 222 -24.70 10.08 15.26
N THR A 223 -25.04 9.38 16.34
CA THR A 223 -24.39 9.55 17.66
C THR A 223 -23.91 8.21 18.21
N ASP A 224 -23.22 8.24 19.35
CA ASP A 224 -23.01 7.05 20.17
C ASP A 224 -24.30 6.64 20.90
N ASN A 225 -24.22 5.57 21.71
CA ASN A 225 -25.31 5.13 22.58
C ASN A 225 -25.26 5.80 23.97
N GLY A 226 -24.69 7.00 24.06
CA GLY A 226 -24.60 7.74 25.30
C GLY A 226 -25.98 7.98 25.91
N PRO A 227 -26.14 7.93 27.25
CA PRO A 227 -27.44 8.04 27.94
C PRO A 227 -28.25 9.27 27.53
N ALA A 228 -27.57 10.36 27.17
CA ALA A 228 -28.17 11.60 26.76
C ALA A 228 -28.79 11.58 25.36
N TYR A 229 -28.19 10.82 24.44
CA TYR A 229 -28.66 10.70 23.07
C TYR A 229 -29.81 9.70 22.93
N ILE A 230 -29.83 8.66 23.77
CA ILE A 230 -30.93 7.68 23.82
C ILE A 230 -32.12 8.14 24.70
N ALA A 231 -31.96 9.25 25.44
CA ALA A 231 -33.02 9.77 26.30
C ALA A 231 -34.27 10.15 25.48
N GLN A 232 -35.46 9.84 26.02
CA GLN A 232 -36.75 10.14 25.39
C GLN A 232 -36.87 11.62 24.97
N LYS A 233 -36.35 12.54 25.78
CA LYS A 233 -36.35 13.97 25.48
C LYS A 233 -35.59 14.29 24.18
N THR A 234 -34.45 13.65 23.94
CA THR A 234 -33.62 13.85 22.75
C THR A 234 -34.26 13.22 21.52
N GLN A 235 -34.88 12.05 21.67
CA GLN A 235 -35.64 11.40 20.59
C GLN A 235 -36.82 12.25 20.13
N ILE A 236 -37.63 12.77 21.07
CA ILE A 236 -38.74 13.70 20.76
C ILE A 236 -38.22 14.95 20.08
N PHE A 237 -37.09 15.50 20.55
CA PHE A 237 -36.46 16.66 19.92
C PHE A 237 -36.11 16.39 18.46
N PHE A 238 -35.39 15.30 18.14
CA PHE A 238 -35.05 14.99 16.74
C PHE A 238 -36.29 14.74 15.88
N GLN A 239 -37.32 14.10 16.42
CA GLN A 239 -38.58 13.90 15.72
C GLN A 239 -39.28 15.22 15.39
N GLN A 240 -39.31 16.19 16.31
CA GLN A 240 -39.90 17.52 16.07
C GLN A 240 -39.19 18.31 14.97
N TRP A 241 -37.87 18.10 14.83
CA TRP A 241 -37.05 18.73 13.79
C TRP A 241 -37.03 17.92 12.48
N GLY A 242 -37.73 16.78 12.41
CA GLY A 242 -37.77 15.93 11.22
C GLY A 242 -36.44 15.23 10.93
N ILE A 243 -35.60 15.02 11.94
CA ILE A 243 -34.27 14.43 11.83
C ILE A 243 -34.34 12.92 12.10
N GLN A 244 -33.76 12.13 11.21
CA GLN A 244 -33.53 10.71 11.47
C GLN A 244 -32.34 10.53 12.40
N HIS A 245 -32.58 10.00 13.61
CA HIS A 245 -31.52 9.67 14.55
C HIS A 245 -31.07 8.22 14.38
N ILE A 246 -29.76 8.01 14.26
CA ILE A 246 -29.14 6.68 14.15
C ILE A 246 -28.06 6.58 15.23
N THR A 247 -27.99 5.44 15.92
CA THR A 247 -26.89 5.17 16.85
C THR A 247 -25.87 4.20 16.24
N GLY A 248 -24.60 4.35 16.64
CA GLY A 248 -23.56 3.40 16.28
C GLY A 248 -23.72 2.04 16.98
N ILE A 249 -23.08 1.00 16.44
CA ILE A 249 -22.97 -0.28 17.13
C ILE A 249 -22.14 -0.07 18.41
N PRO A 250 -22.61 -0.48 19.60
CA PRO A 250 -21.83 -0.39 20.84
C PRO A 250 -20.42 -0.98 20.65
N HIS A 251 -19.39 -0.26 21.12
CA HIS A 251 -17.98 -0.69 21.09
C HIS A 251 -17.40 -0.97 19.69
N SER A 252 -18.01 -0.44 18.61
CA SER A 252 -17.48 -0.55 17.26
C SER A 252 -16.73 0.73 16.83
N PRO A 253 -15.38 0.73 16.83
CA PRO A 253 -14.59 1.94 16.54
C PRO A 253 -14.73 2.43 15.08
N THR A 254 -15.22 1.59 14.19
CA THR A 254 -15.23 1.86 12.74
C THR A 254 -16.34 2.80 12.30
N GLY A 255 -17.36 3.00 13.13
CA GLY A 255 -18.48 3.91 12.86
C GLY A 255 -18.30 5.37 13.32
N GLN A 256 -17.19 5.75 13.95
CA GLN A 256 -17.01 7.07 14.60
C GLN A 256 -15.71 7.78 14.23
N ALA A 257 -14.91 7.23 13.31
CA ALA A 257 -13.61 7.77 12.95
C ALA A 257 -13.61 9.24 12.45
N ILE A 258 -14.75 9.75 11.93
CA ILE A 258 -14.84 11.15 11.48
C ILE A 258 -14.88 12.07 12.70
N ILE A 259 -15.75 11.79 13.68
CA ILE A 259 -15.86 12.64 14.87
C ILE A 259 -14.62 12.52 15.77
N GLU A 260 -13.99 11.34 15.86
CA GLU A 260 -12.73 11.15 16.58
C GLU A 260 -11.59 12.01 15.99
N ARG A 261 -11.48 12.04 14.65
CA ARG A 261 -10.51 12.91 13.96
C ARG A 261 -10.80 14.39 14.19
N THR A 262 -12.08 14.75 14.22
CA THR A 262 -12.52 16.12 14.55
C THR A 262 -12.11 16.49 15.98
N HIS A 263 -12.25 15.61 16.96
CA HIS A 263 -11.77 15.86 18.33
C HIS A 263 -10.27 16.14 18.39
N GLY A 264 -9.47 15.32 17.70
CA GLY A 264 -8.02 15.55 17.62
C GLY A 264 -7.68 16.90 16.99
N THR A 265 -8.39 17.28 15.93
CA THR A 265 -8.21 18.57 15.26
C THR A 265 -8.57 19.73 16.19
N LEU A 266 -9.71 19.66 16.87
CA LEU A 266 -10.18 20.71 17.79
C LEU A 266 -9.23 20.90 18.98
N LYS A 267 -8.78 19.81 19.62
CA LYS A 267 -7.81 19.87 20.71
C LYS A 267 -6.48 20.48 20.27
N ASN A 268 -5.99 20.10 19.09
CA ASN A 268 -4.75 20.66 18.55
C ASN A 268 -4.86 22.15 18.22
N MET A 269 -6.04 22.63 17.78
CA MET A 269 -6.24 24.07 17.57
C MET A 269 -6.25 24.84 18.88
N LEU A 270 -6.94 24.32 19.90
CA LEU A 270 -7.01 24.95 21.22
C LEU A 270 -5.65 25.02 21.92
N GLN A 271 -4.77 24.02 21.73
CA GLN A 271 -3.41 24.05 22.28
C GLN A 271 -2.48 25.07 21.62
N LYS A 272 -2.82 25.55 20.42
CA LYS A 272 -2.00 26.51 19.66
C LYS A 272 -2.42 27.97 19.87
N GLN A 273 -3.49 28.22 20.62
CA GLN A 273 -3.93 29.55 21.02
C GLN A 273 -3.29 29.95 22.35
#